data_AF-R8B5H8-F1
#
_entry.id   AF-R8B5H8-F1
#
_cell.length_a   1.000
_cell.length_b   1.000
_cell.length_c   1.000
_cell.angle_alpha   90.00
_cell.angle_beta   90.00
_cell.angle_gamma   90.00
#
_symmetry.space_group_name_H-M   'P 1'
#
loop_
_entity.id
_entity.type
_entity.pdbx_description
1 polymer ?
#
loop_
_entity_poly.entity_id
_entity_poly.type
_entity_poly.pdbx_seq_one_letter_code
_entity_poly.pdbx_strand_id
1 'polypeptide(L)'
;MQDHIVVLTGAGISAESGLSTFRDNGGLWEQHSVYDVATPEAFERNQELVLRFYNDRRRQLQTARPSQAHRLLGELEKRYRVTIVTQNVDDLHERGGSSNVIHLHGELTKARSSRFPELVYDIGYRDIAPGDTCDHGAQLRPHNSTHSTALRYFSSSLLKAA
;
A
#
# COMPACT_ATOMS: atom_id res chain seq x y z
N MET A 1 -9.85 30.40 8.56
CA MET A 1 -9.70 28.99 8.16
C MET A 1 -8.34 28.83 7.51
N GLN A 2 -7.62 27.75 7.78
CA GLN A 2 -6.46 27.38 6.96
C GLN A 2 -6.97 26.78 5.65
N ASP A 3 -6.34 27.11 4.52
CA ASP A 3 -6.69 26.49 3.24
C ASP A 3 -6.47 24.98 3.30
N HIS A 4 -7.33 24.22 2.61
CA HIS A 4 -7.24 22.76 2.54
C HIS A 4 -6.63 22.35 1.21
N ILE A 5 -5.46 21.72 1.27
CA ILE A 5 -4.72 21.20 0.12
C ILE A 5 -4.92 19.68 0.07
N VAL A 6 -5.40 19.17 -1.06
CA VAL A 6 -5.50 17.73 -1.32
C VAL A 6 -4.48 17.35 -2.38
N VAL A 7 -3.63 16.37 -2.07
CA VAL A 7 -2.55 15.93 -2.95
C VAL A 7 -2.80 14.48 -3.36
N LEU A 8 -2.87 14.20 -4.65
CA LEU A 8 -2.92 12.83 -5.18
C LEU A 8 -1.51 12.36 -5.55
N THR A 9 -1.04 11.25 -4.98
CA THR A 9 0.28 10.67 -5.31
C THR A 9 0.18 9.27 -5.88
N GLY A 10 1.24 8.86 -6.59
CA GLY A 10 1.45 7.50 -7.08
C GLY A 10 2.93 7.13 -7.03
N ALA A 11 3.29 5.98 -7.60
CA ALA A 11 4.57 5.32 -7.34
C ALA A 11 5.81 6.18 -7.62
N GLY A 12 5.72 7.15 -8.54
CA GLY A 12 6.82 8.05 -8.88
C GLY A 12 7.41 8.83 -7.69
N ILE A 13 6.61 9.17 -6.67
CA ILE A 13 7.12 9.88 -5.47
C ILE A 13 8.09 9.03 -4.64
N SER A 14 7.95 7.70 -4.74
CA SER A 14 8.73 6.69 -4.02
C SER A 14 9.92 6.16 -4.83
N ALA A 15 10.08 6.57 -6.10
CA ALA A 15 11.15 6.08 -6.97
C ALA A 15 12.55 6.41 -6.41
N GLU A 16 12.76 7.65 -5.95
CA GLU A 16 14.01 8.09 -5.30
C GLU A 16 14.28 7.39 -3.95
N SER A 17 13.29 6.67 -3.42
CA SER A 17 13.40 5.90 -2.17
C SER A 17 13.89 4.46 -2.42
N GLY A 18 14.25 4.13 -3.67
CA GLY A 18 14.71 2.80 -4.07
C GLY A 18 13.58 1.78 -4.29
N LEU A 19 12.33 2.24 -4.31
CA LEU A 19 11.17 1.38 -4.59
C LEU A 19 10.85 1.43 -6.09
N SER A 20 10.95 0.28 -6.76
CA SER A 20 10.59 0.18 -8.18
C SER A 20 9.12 0.53 -8.39
N THR A 21 8.84 1.41 -9.36
CA THR A 21 7.48 1.65 -9.80
C THR A 21 6.95 0.48 -10.63
N PHE A 22 5.64 0.46 -10.85
CA PHE A 22 4.98 -0.54 -11.68
C PHE A 22 5.36 -0.44 -13.17
N ARG A 23 5.88 0.72 -13.60
CA ARG A 23 6.22 1.03 -15.00
C ARG A 23 7.72 1.20 -15.22
N ASP A 24 8.55 0.93 -14.22
CA ASP A 24 9.99 1.04 -14.35
C ASP A 24 10.55 -0.15 -15.12
N ASN A 25 11.46 0.15 -16.07
CA ASN A 25 12.26 -0.88 -16.72
C ASN A 25 13.20 -1.52 -15.66
N GLY A 26 13.07 -2.82 -15.41
CA GLY A 26 13.92 -3.64 -14.53
C GLY A 26 13.40 -4.00 -13.14
N GLY A 27 12.20 -3.59 -12.71
CA GLY A 27 11.70 -3.84 -11.34
C GLY A 27 11.16 -5.27 -11.09
N LEU A 28 10.93 -5.72 -9.84
CA LEU A 28 10.31 -7.05 -9.59
C LEU A 28 8.93 -7.21 -10.27
N TRP A 29 8.31 -6.12 -10.73
CA TRP A 29 7.08 -6.13 -11.54
C TRP A 29 7.30 -6.61 -12.98
N GLU A 30 8.51 -6.49 -13.54
CA GLU A 30 8.79 -7.05 -14.88
C GLU A 30 8.97 -8.56 -14.86
N GLN A 31 9.39 -9.11 -13.72
CA GLN A 31 9.60 -10.54 -13.55
C GLN A 31 8.28 -11.31 -13.38
N HIS A 32 7.18 -10.61 -13.10
CA HIS A 32 5.86 -11.20 -12.88
C HIS A 32 4.76 -10.42 -13.57
N SER A 33 3.94 -11.11 -14.36
CA SER A 33 2.70 -10.52 -14.85
C SER A 33 1.84 -10.10 -13.67
N VAL A 34 1.20 -8.93 -13.77
CA VAL A 34 0.27 -8.39 -12.78
C VAL A 34 -0.85 -9.39 -12.47
N TYR A 35 -1.27 -10.16 -13.49
CA TYR A 35 -2.28 -11.20 -13.38
C TYR A 35 -1.83 -12.43 -12.58
N ASP A 36 -0.53 -12.57 -12.30
CA ASP A 36 0.04 -13.66 -11.50
C ASP A 36 0.27 -13.30 -10.04
N VAL A 37 0.22 -12.00 -9.70
CA VAL A 37 0.54 -11.55 -8.34
C VAL A 37 -0.48 -10.60 -7.71
N ALA A 38 -1.29 -9.89 -8.50
CA ALA A 38 -2.10 -8.76 -8.01
C ALA A 38 -3.61 -8.91 -8.24
N THR A 39 -4.13 -10.15 -8.33
CA THR A 39 -5.58 -10.42 -8.41
C THR A 39 -6.03 -11.47 -7.39
N PRO A 40 -7.32 -11.52 -7.02
CA PRO A 40 -7.82 -12.59 -6.14
C PRO A 40 -7.60 -13.98 -6.73
N GLU A 41 -7.81 -14.12 -8.05
CA GLU A 41 -7.62 -15.37 -8.78
C GLU A 41 -6.14 -15.79 -8.81
N ALA A 42 -5.21 -14.83 -8.75
CA ALA A 42 -3.78 -15.12 -8.60
C ALA A 42 -3.47 -15.72 -7.23
N PHE A 43 -4.06 -15.18 -6.17
CA PHE A 43 -3.90 -15.70 -4.80
C PHE A 43 -4.48 -17.11 -4.66
N GLU A 44 -5.64 -17.37 -5.27
CA GLU A 44 -6.24 -18.71 -5.31
C GLU A 44 -5.42 -19.69 -6.16
N ARG A 45 -4.90 -19.25 -7.30
CA ARG A 45 -4.11 -20.08 -8.21
C ARG A 45 -2.74 -20.43 -7.65
N ASN A 46 -2.04 -19.47 -7.04
CA ASN A 46 -0.70 -19.69 -6.50
C ASN A 46 -0.43 -18.75 -5.30
N GLN A 47 -1.00 -19.12 -4.15
CA GLN A 47 -0.86 -18.38 -2.91
C GLN A 47 0.62 -18.13 -2.54
N GLU A 48 1.47 -19.14 -2.65
CA GLU A 48 2.87 -19.04 -2.25
C GLU A 48 3.64 -18.00 -3.08
N LEU A 49 3.39 -17.95 -4.40
CA LEU A 49 3.94 -16.92 -5.28
C LEU A 49 3.51 -15.53 -4.85
N VAL A 50 2.21 -15.32 -4.60
CA VAL A 50 1.69 -14.00 -4.19
C VAL A 50 2.28 -13.58 -2.85
N LEU A 51 2.30 -14.50 -1.87
CA LEU A 51 2.88 -14.21 -0.55
C LEU A 51 4.35 -13.85 -0.66
N ARG A 52 5.15 -14.64 -1.38
CA ARG A 52 6.57 -14.36 -1.61
C ARG A 52 6.77 -12.99 -2.28
N PHE A 53 6.02 -12.70 -3.33
CA PHE A 53 6.10 -11.43 -4.05
C PHE A 53 5.89 -10.24 -3.11
N TYR A 54 4.84 -10.25 -2.28
CA TYR A 54 4.59 -9.15 -1.35
C TYR A 54 5.51 -9.12 -0.13
N ASN A 55 6.02 -10.28 0.31
CA ASN A 55 7.04 -10.37 1.35
C ASN A 55 8.33 -9.67 0.88
N ASP A 56 8.79 -9.91 -0.34
CA ASP A 56 9.96 -9.23 -0.92
C ASP A 56 9.77 -7.71 -0.97
N ARG A 57 8.55 -7.25 -1.28
CA ARG A 57 8.22 -5.81 -1.22
C ARG A 57 8.24 -5.23 0.18
N ARG A 58 7.75 -5.95 1.20
CA ARG A 58 7.83 -5.50 2.59
C ARG A 58 9.27 -5.39 3.07
N ARG A 59 10.11 -6.37 2.74
CA ARG A 59 11.54 -6.36 3.06
C ARG A 59 12.26 -5.17 2.41
N GLN A 60 11.94 -4.86 1.15
CA GLN A 60 12.46 -3.65 0.47
C GLN A 60 11.99 -2.38 1.19
N LEU A 61 10.69 -2.27 1.47
CA LEU A 61 10.09 -1.11 2.13
C LEU A 61 10.69 -0.82 3.52
N GLN A 62 11.01 -1.87 4.28
CA GLN A 62 11.64 -1.76 5.60
C GLN A 62 12.93 -0.92 5.55
N THR A 63 13.68 -1.02 4.46
CA THR A 63 14.97 -0.33 4.28
C THR A 63 14.86 0.99 3.52
N ALA A 64 13.79 1.18 2.72
CA ALA A 64 13.51 2.42 2.02
C ALA A 64 13.40 3.59 3.00
N ARG A 65 13.66 4.82 2.55
CA ARG A 65 13.53 6.05 3.36
C ARG A 65 12.69 7.06 2.61
N PRO A 66 11.89 7.90 3.30
CA PRO A 66 11.12 8.95 2.63
C PRO A 66 12.03 9.80 1.74
N SER A 67 11.60 10.08 0.52
CA SER A 67 12.27 11.07 -0.36
C SER A 67 12.08 12.49 0.17
N GLN A 68 12.75 13.47 -0.46
CA GLN A 68 12.55 14.88 -0.12
C GLN A 68 11.08 15.30 -0.32
N ALA A 69 10.41 14.79 -1.37
CA ALA A 69 9.01 15.08 -1.64
C ALA A 69 8.09 14.67 -0.49
N HIS A 70 8.26 13.47 0.07
CA HIS A 70 7.48 13.01 1.23
C HIS A 70 7.66 13.93 2.44
N ARG A 71 8.90 14.33 2.74
CA ARG A 71 9.21 15.23 3.86
C ARG A 71 8.58 16.60 3.66
N LEU A 72 8.69 17.17 2.46
CA LEU A 72 8.09 18.47 2.15
C LEU A 72 6.58 18.47 2.27
N LEU A 73 5.90 17.36 1.91
CA LEU A 73 4.46 17.21 2.11
C LEU A 73 4.10 17.15 3.59
N GLY A 74 4.86 16.42 4.41
CA GLY A 74 4.70 16.43 5.87
C GLY A 74 4.96 17.80 6.49
N GLU A 75 5.94 18.57 5.97
CA GLU A 75 6.19 19.93 6.43
C GLU A 75 5.10 20.92 6.02
N LEU A 76 4.42 20.70 4.90
CA LEU A 76 3.33 21.54 4.42
C LEU A 76 2.15 21.57 5.42
N GLU A 77 1.94 20.48 6.16
CA GLU A 77 0.93 20.38 7.24
C GLU A 77 1.15 21.39 8.37
N LYS A 78 2.37 21.94 8.53
CA LYS A 78 2.65 22.98 9.54
C LYS A 78 1.93 24.30 9.23
N ARG A 79 1.53 24.53 7.97
CA ARG A 79 0.94 25.79 7.49
C ARG A 79 -0.48 25.62 6.94
N TYR A 80 -0.80 24.45 6.43
CA TYR A 80 -2.08 24.17 5.79
C TYR A 80 -2.70 22.91 6.35
N ARG A 81 -4.03 22.78 6.22
CA ARG A 81 -4.66 21.47 6.33
C ARG A 81 -4.30 20.71 5.05
N VAL A 82 -3.57 19.60 5.17
CA VAL A 82 -3.21 18.76 4.02
C VAL A 82 -3.92 17.41 4.14
N THR A 83 -4.36 16.87 3.01
CA THR A 83 -4.78 15.48 2.89
C THR A 83 -4.02 14.84 1.74
N ILE A 84 -3.28 13.79 2.03
CA ILE A 84 -2.62 12.99 1.02
C ILE A 84 -3.57 11.85 0.62
N VAL A 85 -3.92 11.78 -0.66
CA VAL A 85 -4.59 10.62 -1.25
C VAL A 85 -3.54 9.90 -2.06
N THR A 86 -3.23 8.65 -1.72
CA THR A 86 -2.15 7.92 -2.38
C THR A 86 -2.61 6.62 -3.01
N GLN A 87 -2.10 6.35 -4.21
CA GLN A 87 -2.19 5.05 -4.87
C GLN A 87 -1.09 4.09 -4.39
N ASN A 88 -0.12 4.59 -3.62
CA ASN A 88 0.96 3.78 -3.09
C ASN A 88 0.44 2.91 -1.94
N VAL A 89 1.14 1.80 -1.76
CA VAL A 89 0.93 0.86 -0.66
C VAL A 89 2.09 0.90 0.35
N ASP A 90 3.09 1.75 0.12
CA ASP A 90 4.18 2.02 1.06
C ASP A 90 3.77 2.99 2.18
N ASP A 91 4.54 3.08 3.26
CA ASP A 91 4.30 3.94 4.42
C ASP A 91 5.20 5.20 4.44
N LEU A 92 5.70 5.62 3.26
CA LEU A 92 6.71 6.68 3.18
C LEU A 92 6.14 8.08 3.42
N HIS A 93 4.84 8.28 3.23
CA HIS A 93 4.15 9.54 3.57
C HIS A 93 4.11 9.75 5.08
N GLU A 94 3.68 8.73 5.81
CA GLU A 94 3.62 8.70 7.27
C GLU A 94 5.02 8.91 7.86
N ARG A 95 6.00 8.15 7.35
CA ARG A 95 7.41 8.28 7.76
C ARG A 95 8.03 9.62 7.34
N GLY A 96 7.49 10.25 6.30
CA GLY A 96 7.83 11.61 5.86
C GLY A 96 7.22 12.71 6.73
N GLY A 97 6.29 12.36 7.63
CA GLY A 97 5.65 13.29 8.57
C GLY A 97 4.24 13.71 8.17
N SER A 98 3.64 13.13 7.13
CA SER A 98 2.23 13.38 6.81
C SER A 98 1.34 12.67 7.83
N SER A 99 0.35 13.37 8.39
CA SER A 99 -0.55 12.83 9.43
C SER A 99 -1.93 12.43 8.90
N ASN A 100 -2.29 12.90 7.70
CA ASN A 100 -3.60 12.62 7.09
C ASN A 100 -3.44 12.00 5.70
N VAL A 101 -3.28 10.67 5.68
CA VAL A 101 -3.02 9.88 4.47
C VAL A 101 -4.18 8.91 4.22
N ILE A 102 -4.64 8.86 2.98
CA ILE A 102 -5.70 7.98 2.48
C ILE A 102 -5.08 7.04 1.44
N HIS A 103 -4.92 5.77 1.81
CA HIS A 103 -4.45 4.72 0.91
C HIS A 103 -5.59 4.14 0.06
N LEU A 104 -5.59 4.43 -1.24
CA LEU A 104 -6.59 3.92 -2.17
C LEU A 104 -6.41 2.42 -2.44
N HIS A 105 -5.16 1.94 -2.40
CA HIS A 105 -4.80 0.59 -2.78
C HIS A 105 -4.39 -0.31 -1.61
N GLY A 106 -4.72 0.10 -0.38
CA GLY A 106 -4.30 -0.60 0.84
C GLY A 106 -2.86 -0.29 1.24
N GLU A 107 -2.30 -1.09 2.14
CA GLU A 107 -1.04 -0.83 2.84
C GLU A 107 -0.23 -2.12 2.95
N LEU A 108 1.04 -2.07 2.54
CA LEU A 108 1.96 -3.22 2.59
C LEU A 108 2.24 -3.66 4.02
N THR A 109 2.22 -2.73 4.97
CA THR A 109 2.43 -3.00 6.39
C THR A 109 1.28 -3.76 7.05
N LYS A 110 0.17 -3.98 6.30
CA LYS A 110 -1.01 -4.66 6.79
C LYS A 110 -1.26 -6.00 6.09
N ALA A 111 -1.85 -6.92 6.84
CA ALA A 111 -2.43 -8.16 6.35
C ALA A 111 -3.96 -8.12 6.49
N ARG A 112 -4.65 -8.90 5.67
CA ARG A 112 -6.10 -9.05 5.68
C ARG A 112 -6.46 -10.53 5.63
N SER A 113 -7.56 -10.95 6.26
CA SER A 113 -8.06 -12.31 6.06
C SER A 113 -8.48 -12.55 4.60
N SER A 114 -8.17 -13.74 4.09
CA SER A 114 -8.66 -14.21 2.79
C SER A 114 -10.18 -14.41 2.75
N ARG A 115 -10.83 -14.67 3.89
CA ARG A 115 -12.28 -14.92 3.99
C ARG A 115 -13.08 -13.80 4.66
N PHE A 116 -12.47 -13.12 5.62
CA PHE A 116 -13.12 -12.12 6.48
C PHE A 116 -12.49 -10.73 6.25
N PRO A 117 -12.85 -10.01 5.17
CA PRO A 117 -12.12 -8.83 4.70
C PRO A 117 -12.06 -7.65 5.69
N GLU A 118 -12.96 -7.61 6.67
CA GLU A 118 -12.97 -6.68 7.79
C GLU A 118 -11.83 -6.92 8.79
N LEU A 119 -11.29 -8.15 8.85
CA LEU A 119 -10.16 -8.49 9.70
C LEU A 119 -8.85 -8.06 9.02
N VAL A 120 -8.36 -6.89 9.45
CA VAL A 120 -7.10 -6.28 9.00
C VAL A 120 -6.16 -6.15 10.18
N TYR A 121 -4.91 -6.54 9.98
CA TYR A 121 -3.88 -6.60 11.01
C TYR A 121 -2.68 -5.77 10.59
N ASP A 122 -2.20 -4.89 11.46
CA ASP A 122 -0.88 -4.28 11.29
C ASP A 122 0.19 -5.34 11.61
N ILE A 123 0.99 -5.68 10.60
CA ILE A 123 2.07 -6.65 10.71
C ILE A 123 3.45 -6.01 10.56
N GLY A 124 3.52 -4.68 10.38
CA GLY A 124 4.73 -3.97 10.01
C GLY A 124 5.36 -4.59 8.76
N TYR A 125 6.66 -4.85 8.79
CA TYR A 125 7.40 -5.43 7.66
C TYR A 125 7.53 -6.95 7.71
N ARG A 126 6.79 -7.63 8.61
CA ARG A 126 6.87 -9.09 8.75
C ARG A 126 6.38 -9.78 7.48
N ASP A 127 6.96 -10.93 7.21
CA ASP A 127 6.48 -11.82 6.17
C ASP A 127 5.15 -12.46 6.57
N ILE A 128 4.37 -12.84 5.57
CA ILE A 128 3.20 -13.73 5.72
C ILE A 128 3.56 -15.06 5.09
N ALA A 129 3.47 -16.14 5.87
CA ALA A 129 3.69 -17.51 5.43
C ALA A 129 2.36 -18.22 5.13
N PRO A 130 2.37 -19.26 4.27
CA PRO A 130 1.27 -20.23 4.23
C PRO A 130 1.03 -20.82 5.64
N GLY A 131 -0.21 -20.79 6.08
CA GLY A 131 -0.61 -21.22 7.44
C GLY A 131 -0.70 -20.08 8.47
N ASP A 132 -0.24 -18.87 8.15
CA ASP A 132 -0.52 -17.70 9.00
C ASP A 132 -2.00 -17.34 8.85
N THR A 133 -2.79 -17.55 9.90
CA THR A 133 -4.24 -17.35 9.86
C THR A 133 -4.70 -16.14 10.66
N CYS A 134 -5.85 -15.59 10.28
CA CYS A 134 -6.60 -14.68 11.14
C CYS A 134 -7.19 -15.42 12.35
N ASP A 135 -7.82 -14.68 13.26
CA ASP A 135 -8.47 -15.20 14.48
C ASP A 135 -9.54 -16.27 14.22
N HIS A 136 -10.04 -16.36 12.99
CA HIS A 136 -11.03 -17.36 12.54
C HIS A 136 -10.43 -18.51 11.72
N GLY A 137 -9.11 -18.68 11.73
CA GLY A 137 -8.44 -19.80 11.06
C GLY A 137 -8.35 -19.70 9.53
N ALA A 138 -8.72 -18.55 8.94
CA ALA A 138 -8.56 -18.32 7.50
C ALA A 138 -7.20 -17.69 7.19
N GLN A 139 -6.57 -18.13 6.10
CA GLN A 139 -5.26 -17.65 5.66
C GLN A 139 -5.19 -16.12 5.56
N LEU A 140 -4.12 -15.52 6.08
CA LEU A 140 -3.79 -14.11 5.88
C LEU A 140 -3.23 -13.89 4.47
N ARG A 141 -3.59 -12.75 3.90
CA ARG A 141 -3.11 -12.26 2.61
C ARG A 141 -2.67 -10.80 2.72
N PRO A 142 -1.90 -10.25 1.76
CA PRO A 142 -1.58 -8.83 1.72
C PRO A 142 -2.84 -7.95 1.77
N HIS A 143 -2.79 -6.86 2.54
CA HIS A 143 -3.86 -5.86 2.56
C HIS A 143 -3.68 -4.85 1.43
N ASN A 144 -3.84 -5.31 0.20
CA ASN A 144 -3.85 -4.48 -0.99
C ASN A 144 -5.21 -4.59 -1.71
N SER A 145 -5.60 -3.51 -2.38
CA SER A 145 -6.74 -3.53 -3.29
C SER A 145 -6.28 -4.09 -4.62
N THR A 146 -6.89 -5.20 -5.03
CA THR A 146 -6.82 -5.68 -6.40
C THR A 146 -7.63 -4.74 -7.31
N HIS A 147 -7.40 -4.77 -8.62
CA HIS A 147 -8.07 -3.86 -9.60
C HIS A 147 -9.60 -3.78 -9.42
N SER A 148 -10.26 -4.87 -9.01
CA SER A 148 -11.71 -4.93 -8.77
C SER A 148 -12.18 -4.28 -7.45
N THR A 149 -11.28 -4.13 -6.47
CA THR A 149 -11.61 -3.58 -5.13
C THR A 149 -11.34 -2.07 -5.02
N ALA A 150 -10.40 -1.55 -5.83
CA ALA A 150 -10.02 -0.13 -5.83
C ALA A 150 -11.21 0.82 -6.12
N LEU A 151 -12.13 0.43 -7.01
CA LEU A 151 -13.32 1.21 -7.36
C LEU A 151 -14.31 1.38 -6.19
N ARG A 152 -14.39 0.41 -5.27
CA ARG A 152 -15.26 0.51 -4.07
C ARG A 152 -14.68 1.47 -3.03
N TYR A 153 -13.36 1.49 -2.86
CA TYR A 153 -12.69 2.41 -1.95
C TYR A 153 -12.76 3.88 -2.41
N PHE A 154 -12.72 4.11 -3.72
CA PHE A 154 -12.80 5.45 -4.29
C PHE A 154 -14.09 6.18 -3.88
N SER A 155 -15.23 5.47 -3.84
CA SER A 155 -16.52 6.04 -3.42
C SER A 155 -16.59 6.37 -1.93
N SER A 156 -16.02 5.53 -1.05
CA SER A 156 -16.10 5.75 0.41
C SER A 156 -15.08 6.76 0.94
N SER A 157 -13.92 6.86 0.31
CA SER A 157 -12.81 7.68 0.80
C SER A 157 -12.94 9.14 0.38
N LEU A 158 -13.52 9.44 -0.79
CA LEU A 158 -13.82 10.81 -1.22
C LEU A 158 -14.85 11.50 -0.31
N LEU A 159 -15.82 10.75 0.21
CA LEU A 159 -16.81 11.25 1.18
C LEU A 159 -16.21 11.67 2.54
N LYS A 160 -14.99 11.21 2.86
CA LYS A 160 -14.26 11.62 4.08
C LYS A 160 -13.31 12.79 3.85
N ALA A 161 -12.98 13.07 2.58
CA ALA A 161 -12.06 14.14 2.19
C ALA A 161 -12.77 15.46 1.83
N ALA A 162 -14.08 15.41 1.57
CA ALA A 162 -14.97 16.56 1.39
C ALA A 162 -15.64 16.95 2.72
#